data_AF-A0AAD6DTT8-F1
#
_entry.id   AF-A0AAD6DTT8-F1
#
_cell.length_a   1.000
_cell.length_b   1.000
_cell.length_c   1.000
_cell.angle_alpha   90.00
_cell.angle_beta   90.00
_cell.angle_gamma   90.00
#
_symmetry.space_group_name_H-M   'P 1'
#
loop_
_entity.id
_entity.type
_entity.pdbx_description
1 polymer ?
#
loop_
_entity_poly.entity_id
_entity_poly.type
_entity_poly.pdbx_seq_one_letter_code
_entity_poly.pdbx_strand_id
1 'polypeptide(L)'
;MLPPRNAIGRIPSHIRLTHIPRISGPNVHLRPFTNRTRLLLLSPAPGRPQLPFLSPLAPTRPLPPLSIHLRQHFGRLISTESREHYKRRVSRGVKIGLSVSAILVLFSAIQLGIYQEDIEHSWPTPPEWSWKSRWCLRSAQALQNPEQIGKLMTNWPMVAGYLRELLERLENLEGEGKGLIEQDEGGFLVEGVGRTGFDVSGKSEPWRRGYFQALMGAAKAAENLDGWLTDRKQKISAPAEYVVGPSNPRPKPMPAGQKKVPQEEDCEQASPSPERFYMKVLTTKGFDTGQKLDAALAYADWLDFKGLGLTAGDMYKWALDIAASGLEGDASKIVDLKNGILKNNGGDLPSENILRVSTALAVHNARQANLPTALSLFTSVLKARRNLPISSDFDIAPSVPTLPKSNNDPFASLFKSLRNVLIPVEYPGPLPSGNDPPRRTTASACEEAGLMTYIGEILYASSSKESGLAWTRDAVDMAESTMLDLGNSADRAARTRCAQCLKVGLENWKTMVSSLVTRARKEEQESRDQAKGAWFGGERRVEAKSLDRRRWEAEDAILEDRIRRLFPLLEGESGLDLLAPNSSLFV
;
A
#
# COMPACT_ATOMS: atom_id res chain seq x y z
N MET A 1 -64.96 -14.31 0.55
CA MET A 1 -65.77 -13.06 0.55
C MET A 1 -64.94 -11.98 -0.15
N LEU A 2 -65.38 -11.58 -1.36
CA LEU A 2 -64.85 -10.44 -2.10
C LEU A 2 -65.72 -9.20 -1.80
N PRO A 3 -65.15 -7.99 -1.92
CA PRO A 3 -65.84 -6.93 -2.65
C PRO A 3 -64.93 -6.17 -3.66
N PRO A 4 -65.51 -5.32 -4.53
CA PRO A 4 -65.13 -5.26 -5.94
C PRO A 4 -64.51 -3.93 -6.43
N ARG A 5 -64.03 -3.98 -7.68
CA ARG A 5 -63.65 -2.87 -8.56
C ARG A 5 -64.82 -1.91 -8.82
N ASN A 6 -64.55 -0.60 -8.72
CA ASN A 6 -65.46 0.44 -9.17
C ASN A 6 -65.21 0.82 -10.63
N ALA A 7 -66.32 1.01 -11.34
CA ALA A 7 -66.42 1.59 -12.67
C ALA A 7 -67.51 2.68 -12.66
N ILE A 8 -67.39 3.61 -13.63
CA ILE A 8 -68.44 4.46 -14.22
C ILE A 8 -68.84 5.75 -13.50
N GLY A 9 -68.79 6.86 -14.24
CA GLY A 9 -69.57 8.08 -14.01
C GLY A 9 -69.63 8.97 -15.27
N ARG A 10 -70.83 9.21 -15.77
CA ARG A 10 -71.22 9.84 -17.06
C ARG A 10 -71.52 11.35 -16.94
N ILE A 11 -71.23 12.10 -18.03
CA ILE A 11 -71.91 13.25 -18.74
C ILE A 11 -72.86 14.21 -17.94
N PRO A 12 -72.96 15.53 -18.28
CA PRO A 12 -73.89 15.94 -19.36
C PRO A 12 -73.42 17.11 -20.27
N SER A 13 -74.01 17.10 -21.46
CA SER A 13 -74.06 18.13 -22.51
C SER A 13 -75.09 19.24 -22.21
N HIS A 14 -74.90 20.42 -22.83
CA HIS A 14 -75.87 21.37 -23.42
C HIS A 14 -75.15 22.75 -23.44
N ILE A 15 -75.05 23.51 -24.53
CA ILE A 15 -76.13 24.27 -25.17
C ILE A 15 -75.71 24.61 -26.61
N ARG A 16 -76.66 24.45 -27.54
CA ARG A 16 -76.65 24.93 -28.93
C ARG A 16 -76.92 26.44 -28.96
N LEU A 17 -76.26 27.16 -29.88
CA LEU A 17 -76.82 28.35 -30.50
C LEU A 17 -76.64 28.28 -32.03
N THR A 18 -77.64 28.80 -32.71
CA THR A 18 -78.03 28.59 -34.10
C THR A 18 -77.44 29.62 -35.07
N HIS A 19 -77.00 29.11 -36.22
CA HIS A 19 -77.16 29.62 -37.60
C HIS A 19 -76.53 30.97 -38.03
N ILE A 20 -75.76 30.93 -39.13
CA ILE A 20 -75.89 31.73 -40.37
C ILE A 20 -75.03 31.06 -41.47
N PRO A 21 -75.52 30.94 -42.73
CA PRO A 21 -74.79 30.27 -43.80
C PRO A 21 -73.86 31.27 -44.53
N ARG A 22 -72.62 30.86 -44.83
CA ARG A 22 -71.76 31.63 -45.73
C ARG A 22 -70.99 30.70 -46.68
N ILE A 23 -71.56 30.62 -47.88
CA ILE A 23 -70.93 30.69 -49.21
C ILE A 23 -69.64 29.88 -49.36
N SER A 24 -69.78 28.81 -50.15
CA SER A 24 -68.73 28.01 -50.77
C SER A 24 -67.71 28.88 -51.51
N GLY A 25 -66.46 28.82 -51.07
CA GLY A 25 -65.29 29.21 -51.85
C GLY A 25 -64.40 27.98 -52.02
N PRO A 26 -63.76 27.76 -53.18
CA PRO A 26 -62.92 26.59 -53.39
C PRO A 26 -61.67 26.68 -52.49
N ASN A 27 -61.48 25.66 -51.65
CA ASN A 27 -60.23 25.41 -50.93
C ASN A 27 -59.10 25.19 -51.95
N VAL A 28 -58.34 26.25 -52.26
CA VAL A 28 -57.06 26.10 -52.95
C VAL A 28 -56.05 25.58 -51.94
N HIS A 29 -55.95 24.25 -51.83
CA HIS A 29 -54.81 23.62 -51.18
C HIS A 29 -53.57 23.84 -52.06
N LEU A 30 -52.77 24.86 -51.74
CA LEU A 30 -51.41 24.99 -52.24
C LEU A 30 -50.58 23.81 -51.70
N ARG A 31 -50.45 22.77 -52.52
CA ARG A 31 -49.60 21.61 -52.24
C ARG A 31 -48.14 22.06 -52.39
N PRO A 32 -47.29 21.99 -51.35
CA PRO A 32 -45.88 22.29 -51.51
C PRO A 32 -45.23 21.24 -52.43
N PHE A 33 -44.49 21.71 -53.43
CA PHE A 33 -43.82 20.93 -54.48
C PHE A 33 -42.73 19.96 -53.98
N THR A 34 -42.51 19.84 -52.68
CA THR A 34 -41.32 19.17 -52.10
C THR A 34 -41.60 17.76 -51.56
N ASN A 35 -42.83 17.27 -51.58
CA ASN A 35 -43.12 15.88 -51.20
C ASN A 35 -42.89 14.92 -52.38
N ARG A 36 -41.66 14.39 -52.50
CA ARG A 36 -41.40 13.16 -53.27
C ARG A 36 -41.97 11.98 -52.50
N THR A 37 -43.07 11.40 -52.97
CA THR A 37 -43.52 10.09 -52.49
C THR A 37 -42.57 9.00 -52.99
N ARG A 38 -42.22 8.04 -52.12
CA ARG A 38 -41.31 6.91 -52.43
C ARG A 38 -41.79 6.00 -53.57
N LEU A 39 -43.02 6.19 -54.07
CA LEU A 39 -43.61 5.43 -55.18
C LEU A 39 -43.14 5.88 -56.57
N LEU A 40 -42.43 7.00 -56.72
CA LEU A 40 -41.85 7.45 -58.00
C LEU A 40 -40.46 6.85 -58.30
N LEU A 41 -39.96 5.93 -57.48
CA LEU A 41 -38.69 5.23 -57.69
C LEU A 41 -38.82 3.93 -58.51
N LEU A 42 -40.04 3.47 -58.79
CA LEU A 42 -40.30 2.15 -59.39
C LEU A 42 -40.97 2.17 -60.77
N SER A 43 -41.10 3.33 -61.43
CA SER A 43 -41.50 3.37 -62.85
C SER A 43 -40.89 4.55 -63.60
N PRO A 44 -40.39 4.35 -64.85
CA PRO A 44 -40.00 5.45 -65.70
C PRO A 44 -41.26 6.13 -66.26
N ALA A 45 -41.40 7.44 -66.06
CA ALA A 45 -42.46 8.19 -66.70
C ALA A 45 -42.16 8.33 -68.21
N PRO A 46 -43.09 7.97 -69.11
CA PRO A 46 -42.90 8.16 -70.54
C PRO A 46 -42.96 9.66 -70.89
N GLY A 47 -41.97 10.09 -71.68
CA GLY A 47 -42.03 11.24 -72.59
C GLY A 47 -42.46 12.58 -72.00
N ARG A 48 -41.54 13.31 -71.35
CA ARG A 48 -41.64 14.78 -71.26
C ARG A 48 -40.52 15.42 -72.09
N PRO A 49 -40.82 16.34 -73.02
CA PRO A 49 -39.80 17.02 -73.81
C PRO A 49 -38.89 17.82 -72.87
N GLN A 50 -37.60 17.47 -72.86
CA GLN A 50 -36.58 18.17 -72.10
C GLN A 50 -36.16 19.41 -72.88
N LEU A 51 -36.51 20.59 -72.36
CA LEU A 51 -36.03 21.86 -72.89
C LEU A 51 -34.50 21.97 -72.64
N PRO A 52 -33.67 22.15 -73.69
CA PRO A 52 -32.21 22.02 -73.62
C PRO A 52 -31.49 23.11 -72.80
N PHE A 53 -32.22 24.07 -72.22
CA PHE A 53 -31.67 25.18 -71.44
C PHE A 53 -31.63 24.92 -69.92
N LEU A 54 -32.17 23.79 -69.44
CA LEU A 54 -32.20 23.45 -68.01
C LEU A 54 -31.43 22.15 -67.65
N SER A 55 -30.76 21.53 -68.61
CA SER A 55 -29.79 20.47 -68.35
C SER A 55 -28.40 21.10 -68.22
N PRO A 56 -27.61 20.82 -67.16
CA PRO A 56 -26.21 21.21 -67.15
C PRO A 56 -25.52 20.41 -68.26
N LEU A 57 -25.08 21.08 -69.33
CA LEU A 57 -24.18 20.48 -70.31
C LEU A 57 -22.98 19.90 -69.55
N ALA A 58 -22.70 18.62 -69.79
CA ALA A 58 -21.43 18.01 -69.39
C ALA A 58 -20.29 18.84 -70.01
N PRO A 59 -19.33 19.36 -69.22
CA PRO A 59 -18.28 20.19 -69.79
C PRO A 59 -17.20 19.29 -70.39
N THR A 60 -16.97 19.47 -71.69
CA THR A 60 -15.79 19.01 -72.45
C THR A 60 -14.55 19.88 -72.18
N ARG A 61 -14.29 20.24 -70.92
CA ARG A 61 -13.11 21.03 -70.49
C ARG A 61 -12.47 20.47 -69.21
N PRO A 62 -11.14 20.62 -69.04
CA PRO A 62 -10.41 20.00 -67.95
C PRO A 62 -10.89 20.53 -66.59
N LEU A 63 -11.11 19.59 -65.67
CA LEU A 63 -11.61 19.81 -64.31
C LEU A 63 -10.78 20.88 -63.58
N PRO A 64 -11.39 21.96 -63.05
CA PRO A 64 -10.72 22.82 -62.07
C PRO A 64 -10.49 22.04 -60.76
N PRO A 65 -9.53 22.45 -59.91
CA PRO A 65 -9.16 21.70 -58.71
C PRO A 65 -10.38 21.45 -57.80
N LEU A 66 -10.44 20.25 -57.22
CA LEU A 66 -11.55 19.74 -56.39
C LEU A 66 -12.06 20.73 -55.33
N SER A 67 -11.20 21.63 -54.85
CA SER A 67 -11.53 22.68 -53.88
C SER A 67 -12.53 23.72 -54.40
N ILE A 68 -12.47 24.09 -55.68
CA ILE A 68 -13.35 25.10 -56.29
C ILE A 68 -14.71 24.49 -56.60
N HIS A 69 -14.73 23.25 -57.09
CA HIS A 69 -15.95 22.51 -57.39
C HIS A 69 -16.73 22.22 -56.10
N LEU A 70 -16.06 21.74 -55.05
CA LEU A 70 -16.71 21.56 -53.74
C LEU A 70 -17.21 22.90 -53.18
N ARG A 71 -16.44 24.00 -53.24
CA ARG A 71 -16.89 25.33 -52.77
C ARG A 71 -18.14 25.82 -53.47
N GLN A 72 -18.22 25.68 -54.80
CA GLN A 72 -19.37 26.14 -55.58
C GLN A 72 -20.61 25.28 -55.33
N HIS A 73 -20.44 23.96 -55.20
CA HIS A 73 -21.55 23.06 -54.87
C HIS A 73 -22.00 23.19 -53.41
N PHE A 74 -21.10 23.37 -52.44
CA PHE A 74 -21.47 23.67 -51.04
C PHE A 74 -22.16 25.03 -50.92
N GLY A 75 -21.69 26.06 -51.64
CA GLY A 75 -22.34 27.37 -51.67
C GLY A 75 -23.75 27.32 -52.26
N ARG A 76 -24.00 26.44 -53.23
CA ARG A 76 -25.31 26.23 -53.88
C ARG A 76 -26.24 25.30 -53.09
N LEU A 77 -25.69 24.39 -52.29
CA LEU A 77 -26.43 23.53 -51.35
C LEU A 77 -26.81 24.26 -50.06
N ILE A 78 -26.15 25.38 -49.75
CA ILE A 78 -26.50 26.28 -48.64
C ILE A 78 -27.38 27.41 -49.19
N SER A 79 -28.63 27.09 -49.53
CA SER A 79 -29.65 28.12 -49.74
C SER A 79 -29.89 28.90 -48.44
N THR A 80 -30.34 30.16 -48.51
CA THR A 80 -30.64 31.00 -47.33
C THR A 80 -31.62 30.33 -46.36
N GLU A 81 -32.53 29.50 -46.86
CA GLU A 81 -33.46 28.68 -46.08
C GLU A 81 -32.77 27.53 -45.32
N SER A 82 -31.79 26.87 -45.95
CA SER A 82 -31.01 25.79 -45.31
C SER A 82 -29.98 26.31 -44.31
N ARG A 83 -29.46 27.54 -44.48
CA ARG A 83 -28.47 28.14 -43.57
C ARG A 83 -29.02 28.29 -42.15
N GLU A 84 -30.28 28.73 -42.02
CA GLU A 84 -30.91 28.85 -40.71
C GLU A 84 -31.21 27.48 -40.10
N HIS A 85 -31.62 26.51 -40.93
CA HIS A 85 -31.80 25.12 -40.51
C HIS A 85 -30.50 24.51 -39.97
N TYR A 86 -29.38 24.64 -40.70
CA TYR A 86 -28.07 24.17 -40.26
C TYR A 86 -27.55 24.95 -39.04
N LYS A 87 -27.74 26.27 -38.98
CA LYS A 87 -27.38 27.07 -37.80
C LYS A 87 -28.13 26.61 -36.55
N ARG A 88 -29.44 26.35 -36.66
CA ARG A 88 -30.25 25.80 -35.56
C ARG A 88 -29.83 24.38 -35.19
N ARG A 89 -29.50 23.53 -36.17
CA ARG A 89 -29.06 22.14 -35.94
C ARG A 89 -27.67 22.06 -35.30
N VAL A 90 -26.72 22.85 -35.77
CA VAL A 90 -25.38 22.98 -35.17
C VAL A 90 -25.48 23.61 -33.79
N SER A 91 -26.27 24.68 -33.60
CA SER A 91 -26.46 25.28 -32.27
C SER A 91 -27.10 24.30 -31.28
N ARG A 92 -28.09 23.50 -31.70
CA ARG A 92 -28.63 22.41 -30.87
C ARG A 92 -27.60 21.32 -30.61
N GLY A 93 -26.84 20.91 -31.61
CA GLY A 93 -25.76 19.93 -31.46
C GLY A 93 -24.68 20.38 -30.48
N VAL A 94 -24.26 21.65 -30.55
CA VAL A 94 -23.31 22.25 -29.60
C VAL A 94 -23.92 22.35 -28.20
N LYS A 95 -25.18 22.77 -28.06
CA LYS A 95 -25.87 22.80 -26.76
C LYS A 95 -25.95 21.41 -26.12
N ILE A 96 -26.33 20.40 -26.91
CA ILE A 96 -26.40 19.00 -26.46
C ILE A 96 -25.00 18.49 -26.11
N GLY A 97 -24.01 18.75 -26.97
CA GLY A 97 -22.62 18.38 -26.74
C GLY A 97 -22.05 18.99 -25.46
N LEU A 98 -22.28 20.29 -25.24
CA LEU A 98 -21.90 20.98 -24.01
C LEU A 98 -22.63 20.39 -22.80
N SER A 99 -23.94 20.15 -22.87
CA SER A 99 -24.67 19.53 -21.76
C SER A 99 -24.18 18.12 -21.43
N VAL A 100 -23.90 17.29 -22.45
CA VAL A 100 -23.38 15.93 -22.23
C VAL A 100 -21.97 15.99 -21.65
N SER A 101 -21.11 16.88 -22.15
CA SER A 101 -19.77 17.07 -21.60
C SER A 101 -19.81 17.55 -20.14
N ALA A 102 -20.72 18.46 -19.80
CA ALA A 102 -20.92 18.93 -18.44
C ALA A 102 -21.40 17.79 -17.52
N ILE A 103 -22.36 16.97 -18.00
CA ILE A 103 -22.82 15.77 -17.27
C ILE A 103 -21.66 14.79 -17.04
N LEU A 104 -20.81 14.54 -18.05
CA LEU A 104 -19.66 13.65 -17.91
C LEU A 104 -18.64 14.18 -16.90
N VAL A 105 -18.34 15.49 -16.94
CA VAL A 105 -17.43 16.12 -15.96
C VAL A 105 -18.00 16.03 -14.53
N LEU A 106 -19.29 16.29 -14.34
CA LEU A 106 -19.95 16.15 -13.05
C LEU A 106 -19.94 14.69 -12.57
N PHE A 107 -20.20 13.73 -13.46
CA PHE A 107 -20.12 12.31 -13.14
C PHE A 107 -18.70 11.90 -12.71
N SER A 108 -17.67 12.34 -13.44
CA SER A 108 -16.27 12.11 -13.06
C SER A 108 -15.92 12.74 -11.71
N ALA A 109 -16.42 13.94 -11.41
CA ALA A 109 -16.20 14.60 -10.11
C ALA A 109 -16.87 13.83 -8.96
N ILE A 110 -18.09 13.30 -9.18
CA ILE A 110 -18.79 12.47 -8.19
C ILE A 110 -18.04 11.16 -7.95
N GLN A 111 -17.60 10.47 -9.01
CA GLN A 111 -16.81 9.24 -8.90
C GLN A 111 -15.52 9.47 -8.12
N LEU A 112 -14.83 10.58 -8.41
CA LEU A 112 -13.63 10.97 -7.68
C LEU A 112 -13.94 11.29 -6.21
N GLY A 113 -15.05 11.98 -5.92
CA GLY A 113 -15.49 12.27 -4.55
C GLY A 113 -15.76 10.99 -3.74
N ILE A 114 -16.50 10.04 -4.31
CA ILE A 114 -16.79 8.75 -3.66
C ILE A 114 -15.50 7.98 -3.39
N TYR A 115 -14.63 7.89 -4.40
CA TYR A 115 -13.33 7.22 -4.25
C TYR A 115 -12.50 7.82 -3.12
N GLN A 116 -12.55 9.13 -2.95
CA GLN A 116 -11.77 9.83 -1.94
C GLN A 116 -12.35 9.70 -0.54
N GLU A 117 -13.68 9.61 -0.43
CA GLU A 117 -14.35 9.27 0.82
C GLU A 117 -14.04 7.83 1.24
N ASP A 118 -14.09 6.87 0.30
CA ASP A 118 -13.74 5.47 0.58
C ASP A 118 -12.30 5.30 1.07
N ILE A 119 -11.38 6.10 0.50
CA ILE A 119 -9.99 6.19 0.98
C ILE A 119 -9.93 6.82 2.37
N GLU A 120 -10.70 7.88 2.66
CA GLU A 120 -10.71 8.55 3.96
C GLU A 120 -11.26 7.64 5.08
N HIS A 121 -12.21 6.76 4.77
CA HIS A 121 -12.67 5.69 5.68
C HIS A 121 -11.62 4.61 5.92
N SER A 122 -10.75 4.35 4.95
CA SER A 122 -9.67 3.36 5.09
C SER A 122 -8.46 3.95 5.81
N TRP A 123 -8.16 5.23 5.55
CA TRP A 123 -7.03 5.98 6.10
C TRP A 123 -7.48 7.37 6.55
N PRO A 124 -7.95 7.50 7.81
CA PRO A 124 -8.44 8.76 8.35
C PRO A 124 -7.32 9.80 8.46
N THR A 125 -7.65 11.06 8.15
CA THR A 125 -6.70 12.19 8.19
C THR A 125 -7.14 13.24 9.22
N PRO A 126 -6.21 14.07 9.75
CA PRO A 126 -6.56 15.06 10.75
C PRO A 126 -7.61 16.07 10.23
N PRO A 127 -8.72 16.30 10.95
CA PRO A 127 -9.82 17.14 10.45
C PRO A 127 -9.46 18.62 10.33
N GLU A 128 -8.45 19.08 11.07
CA GLU A 128 -8.00 20.48 11.07
C GLU A 128 -7.16 20.86 9.83
N TRP A 129 -6.71 19.88 9.05
CA TRP A 129 -5.93 20.12 7.84
C TRP A 129 -6.80 20.57 6.68
N SER A 130 -6.24 21.37 5.76
CA SER A 130 -6.93 21.68 4.51
C SER A 130 -7.19 20.42 3.71
N TRP A 131 -8.22 20.49 2.88
CA TRP A 131 -8.60 19.40 1.98
C TRP A 131 -7.44 18.91 1.11
N LYS A 132 -6.56 19.83 0.66
CA LYS A 132 -5.40 19.47 -0.16
C LYS A 132 -4.35 18.67 0.64
N SER A 133 -4.07 19.07 1.87
CA SER A 133 -3.11 18.37 2.73
C SER A 133 -3.64 16.98 3.10
N ARG A 134 -4.93 16.88 3.42
CA ARG A 134 -5.61 15.58 3.61
C ARG A 134 -5.54 14.71 2.36
N TRP A 135 -5.80 15.29 1.19
CA TRP A 135 -5.68 14.61 -0.10
C TRP A 135 -4.30 14.02 -0.32
N CYS A 136 -3.23 14.80 -0.06
CA CYS A 136 -1.86 14.35 -0.23
C CYS A 136 -1.53 13.17 0.70
N LEU A 137 -1.86 13.26 1.99
CA LEU A 137 -1.57 12.19 2.95
C LEU A 137 -2.29 10.89 2.59
N ARG A 138 -3.60 10.97 2.34
CA ARG A 138 -4.40 9.78 2.04
C ARG A 138 -4.02 9.15 0.70
N SER A 139 -3.69 9.97 -0.31
CA SER A 139 -3.20 9.47 -1.60
C SER A 139 -1.83 8.79 -1.47
N ALA A 140 -0.95 9.31 -0.61
CA ALA A 140 0.33 8.70 -0.31
C ALA A 140 0.17 7.36 0.42
N GLN A 141 -0.65 7.31 1.48
CA GLN A 141 -0.92 6.08 2.24
C GLN A 141 -1.61 5.00 1.39
N ALA A 142 -2.55 5.42 0.54
CA ALA A 142 -3.18 4.59 -0.45
C ALA A 142 -2.13 3.95 -1.39
N LEU A 143 -1.24 4.75 -1.97
CA LEU A 143 -0.20 4.26 -2.87
C LEU A 143 0.87 3.39 -2.20
N GLN A 144 1.08 3.53 -0.89
CA GLN A 144 1.96 2.66 -0.11
C GLN A 144 1.36 1.27 0.17
N ASN A 145 0.03 1.13 0.07
CA ASN A 145 -0.70 -0.12 0.31
C ASN A 145 -1.39 -0.57 -1.00
N PRO A 146 -0.64 -1.07 -2.00
CA PRO A 146 -1.14 -1.26 -3.35
C PRO A 146 -2.19 -2.38 -3.41
N GLU A 147 -2.08 -3.40 -2.56
CA GLU A 147 -3.02 -4.52 -2.46
C GLU A 147 -4.45 -4.07 -2.18
N GLN A 148 -4.61 -3.07 -1.30
CA GLN A 148 -5.92 -2.56 -0.88
C GLN A 148 -6.62 -1.78 -2.01
N ILE A 149 -5.85 -1.36 -3.03
CA ILE A 149 -6.34 -0.59 -4.19
C ILE A 149 -6.40 -1.47 -5.44
N GLY A 150 -6.01 -2.74 -5.35
CA GLY A 150 -5.92 -3.65 -6.50
C GLY A 150 -4.76 -3.30 -7.44
N LYS A 151 -3.70 -2.66 -6.93
CA LYS A 151 -2.44 -2.47 -7.65
C LYS A 151 -1.41 -3.50 -7.19
N LEU A 152 -0.50 -3.88 -8.08
CA LEU A 152 0.55 -4.86 -7.76
C LEU A 152 1.78 -4.21 -7.10
N MET A 153 2.13 -2.98 -7.49
CA MET A 153 3.35 -2.32 -7.03
C MET A 153 3.08 -0.87 -6.61
N THR A 154 3.88 -0.39 -5.67
CA THR A 154 3.88 0.99 -5.19
C THR A 154 4.61 1.90 -6.19
N ASN A 155 4.05 3.08 -6.46
CA ASN A 155 4.74 4.12 -7.22
C ASN A 155 5.42 5.08 -6.23
N TRP A 156 6.64 4.73 -5.81
CA TRP A 156 7.41 5.52 -4.85
C TRP A 156 7.65 6.98 -5.27
N PRO A 157 7.96 7.30 -6.54
CA PRO A 157 8.07 8.70 -6.97
C PRO A 157 6.82 9.53 -6.73
N MET A 158 5.63 8.96 -6.96
CA MET A 158 4.36 9.64 -6.67
C MET A 158 4.14 9.82 -5.17
N VAL A 159 4.46 8.80 -4.36
CA VAL A 159 4.35 8.88 -2.89
C VAL A 159 5.23 10.01 -2.36
N ALA A 160 6.51 10.05 -2.77
CA ALA A 160 7.43 11.12 -2.39
C ALA A 160 6.95 12.50 -2.86
N GLY A 161 6.37 12.58 -4.07
CA GLY A 161 5.77 13.82 -4.58
C GLY A 161 4.64 14.35 -3.71
N TYR A 162 3.67 13.51 -3.34
CA TYR A 162 2.55 13.90 -2.47
C TYR A 162 3.03 14.27 -1.07
N LEU A 163 3.96 13.52 -0.49
CA LEU A 163 4.46 13.78 0.86
C LEU A 163 5.34 15.02 0.92
N ARG A 164 6.14 15.29 -0.12
CA ARG A 164 6.90 16.54 -0.23
C ARG A 164 5.96 17.74 -0.28
N GLU A 165 4.93 17.70 -1.13
CA GLU A 165 3.94 18.78 -1.20
C GLU A 165 3.19 18.95 0.13
N LEU A 166 2.91 17.85 0.84
CA LEU A 166 2.29 17.90 2.16
C LEU A 166 3.20 18.57 3.19
N LEU A 167 4.46 18.14 3.29
CA LEU A 167 5.42 18.68 4.25
C LEU A 167 5.71 20.16 3.96
N GLU A 168 5.89 20.55 2.69
CA GLU A 168 6.05 21.96 2.28
C GLU A 168 4.87 22.85 2.75
N ARG A 169 3.64 22.29 2.81
CA ARG A 169 2.45 23.01 3.29
C ARG A 169 2.34 23.05 4.81
N LEU A 170 2.61 21.91 5.46
CA LEU A 170 2.54 21.79 6.93
C LEU A 170 3.62 22.61 7.62
N GLU A 171 4.76 22.81 6.97
CA GLU A 171 5.91 23.55 7.52
C GLU A 171 5.90 25.03 7.12
N ASN A 172 4.96 25.45 6.27
CA ASN A 172 4.80 26.85 5.91
C ASN A 172 4.14 27.64 7.05
N LEU A 173 4.91 28.55 7.67
CA LEU A 173 4.49 29.38 8.80
C LEU A 173 3.30 30.30 8.49
N GLU A 174 3.15 30.73 7.23
CA GLU A 174 2.03 31.57 6.78
C GLU A 174 0.75 30.76 6.54
N GLY A 175 0.88 29.44 6.38
CA GLY A 175 -0.21 28.52 6.08
C GLY A 175 -0.60 27.64 7.26
N GLU A 176 -0.55 26.33 7.06
CA GLU A 176 -0.94 25.33 8.08
C GLU A 176 0.11 25.17 9.19
N GLY A 177 1.35 25.58 8.91
CA GLY A 177 2.45 25.65 9.86
C GLY A 177 2.37 26.81 10.83
N LYS A 178 1.30 27.62 10.81
CA LYS A 178 1.12 28.71 11.77
C LYS A 178 1.20 28.20 13.22
N GLY A 179 2.13 28.74 14.00
CA GLY A 179 2.38 28.32 15.38
C GLY A 179 3.44 27.23 15.55
N LEU A 180 4.13 26.84 14.48
CA LEU A 180 5.39 26.11 14.59
C LEU A 180 6.50 27.05 15.05
N ILE A 181 7.33 26.59 15.98
CA ILE A 181 8.50 27.31 16.46
C ILE A 181 9.73 26.57 15.94
N GLU A 182 10.60 27.29 15.22
CA GLU A 182 11.92 26.74 14.85
C GLU A 182 12.76 26.59 16.12
N GLN A 183 13.36 25.42 16.32
CA GLN A 183 14.09 25.14 17.55
C GLN A 183 15.53 25.67 17.44
N ASP A 184 15.81 26.78 18.14
CA ASP A 184 17.15 27.41 18.20
C ASP A 184 18.09 26.77 19.23
N GLU A 185 17.55 26.15 20.29
CA GLU A 185 18.35 25.60 21.40
C GLU A 185 18.30 24.06 21.42
N GLY A 186 19.44 23.44 21.07
CA GLY A 186 19.63 21.98 21.03
C GLY A 186 19.88 21.39 19.64
N GLY A 187 19.98 22.23 18.61
CA GLY A 187 20.25 21.82 17.25
C GLY A 187 21.67 21.32 17.04
N PHE A 188 21.89 20.01 17.12
CA PHE A 188 23.00 19.41 16.39
C PHE A 188 22.77 19.70 14.90
N LEU A 189 23.54 20.65 14.34
CA LEU A 189 23.73 20.76 12.90
C LEU A 189 24.45 19.48 12.46
N VAL A 190 23.68 18.44 12.14
CA VAL A 190 24.25 17.25 11.50
C VAL A 190 24.60 17.67 10.08
N GLU A 191 25.91 17.70 9.81
CA GLU A 191 26.50 18.11 8.55
C GLU A 191 25.88 17.29 7.40
N GLY A 192 25.17 17.94 6.47
CA GLY A 192 24.48 17.28 5.35
C GLY A 192 22.96 17.04 5.51
N VAL A 193 22.40 17.15 6.72
CA VAL A 193 20.98 16.82 7.00
C VAL A 193 20.04 18.04 6.91
N GLY A 194 20.55 19.26 7.16
CA GLY A 194 19.78 20.51 7.08
C GLY A 194 18.99 20.85 8.35
N ARG A 195 18.04 21.80 8.26
CA ARG A 195 17.31 22.39 9.41
C ARG A 195 16.72 21.34 10.36
N THR A 196 16.87 21.62 11.66
CA THR A 196 16.37 20.84 12.80
C THR A 196 14.84 20.72 12.80
N GLY A 197 14.32 19.75 13.57
CA GLY A 197 12.90 19.60 13.83
C GLY A 197 12.25 20.85 14.39
N PHE A 198 10.93 20.94 14.27
CA PHE A 198 10.13 22.03 14.83
C PHE A 198 9.71 21.70 16.27
N ASP A 199 9.36 22.70 17.09
CA ASP A 199 8.56 22.44 18.29
C ASP A 199 7.07 22.40 17.90
N VAL A 200 6.48 21.21 17.95
CA VAL A 200 5.07 20.96 17.63
C VAL A 200 4.20 20.81 18.88
N SER A 201 4.76 21.03 20.08
CA SER A 201 4.05 20.82 21.36
C SER A 201 2.80 21.69 21.50
N GLY A 202 2.75 22.84 20.84
CA GLY A 202 1.58 23.73 20.82
C GLY A 202 0.47 23.32 19.85
N LYS A 203 0.66 22.27 19.05
CA LYS A 203 -0.33 21.76 18.09
C LYS A 203 -1.20 20.67 18.72
N SER A 204 -2.38 20.44 18.12
CA SER A 204 -3.29 19.38 18.56
C SER A 204 -2.65 17.99 18.38
N GLU A 205 -3.16 16.99 19.09
CA GLU A 205 -2.68 15.60 18.95
C GLU A 205 -2.91 15.02 17.54
N PRO A 206 -4.08 15.21 16.89
CA PRO A 206 -4.29 14.75 15.53
C PRO A 206 -3.31 15.38 14.54
N TRP A 207 -3.02 16.69 14.71
CA TRP A 207 -2.05 17.40 13.88
C TRP A 207 -0.67 16.75 13.97
N ARG A 208 -0.20 16.55 15.22
CA ARG A 208 1.13 15.97 15.50
C ARG A 208 1.25 14.57 14.93
N ARG A 209 0.22 13.74 15.05
CA ARG A 209 0.22 12.38 14.48
C ARG A 209 0.20 12.36 12.96
N GLY A 210 -0.63 13.20 12.33
CA GLY A 210 -0.60 13.33 10.88
C GLY A 210 0.78 13.78 10.39
N TYR A 211 1.41 14.73 11.09
CA TYR A 211 2.74 15.20 10.76
C TYR A 211 3.81 14.12 10.94
N PHE A 212 3.77 13.36 12.03
CA PHE A 212 4.60 12.17 12.24
C PHE A 212 4.42 11.14 11.11
N GLN A 213 3.18 10.81 10.74
CA GLN A 213 2.87 9.90 9.63
C GLN A 213 3.43 10.41 8.29
N ALA A 214 3.33 11.71 8.04
CA ALA A 214 3.88 12.32 6.83
C ALA A 214 5.42 12.22 6.79
N LEU A 215 6.10 12.48 7.91
CA LEU A 215 7.56 12.36 8.02
C LEU A 215 8.04 10.91 7.88
N MET A 216 7.42 9.97 8.59
CA MET A 216 7.76 8.54 8.48
C MET A 216 7.47 8.01 7.08
N GLY A 217 6.35 8.41 6.48
CA GLY A 217 6.04 8.06 5.09
C GLY A 217 7.05 8.64 4.10
N ALA A 218 7.55 9.85 4.34
CA ALA A 218 8.54 10.51 3.49
C ALA A 218 9.91 9.84 3.63
N ALA A 219 10.29 9.46 4.86
CA ALA A 219 11.48 8.67 5.12
C ALA A 219 11.44 7.34 4.36
N LYS A 220 10.35 6.57 4.51
CA LYS A 220 10.15 5.30 3.80
C LYS A 220 10.17 5.47 2.28
N ALA A 221 9.56 6.53 1.76
CA ALA A 221 9.62 6.83 0.33
C ALA A 221 11.05 7.17 -0.13
N ALA A 222 11.81 7.91 0.69
CA ALA A 222 13.21 8.23 0.42
C ALA A 222 14.10 6.99 0.42
N GLU A 223 13.88 6.03 1.32
CA GLU A 223 14.64 4.77 1.35
C GLU A 223 14.48 3.97 0.06
N ASN A 224 13.25 3.89 -0.44
CA ASN A 224 12.91 3.16 -1.67
C ASN A 224 13.35 3.91 -2.94
N LEU A 225 13.52 5.23 -2.86
CA LEU A 225 14.03 6.08 -3.93
C LEU A 225 15.53 6.36 -3.80
N ASP A 226 16.21 5.70 -2.87
CA ASP A 226 17.63 5.92 -2.70
C ASP A 226 18.41 5.43 -3.93
N GLY A 227 19.31 6.26 -4.44
CA GLY A 227 19.99 6.05 -5.73
C GLY A 227 19.13 6.26 -6.98
N TRP A 228 17.87 6.71 -6.86
CA TRP A 228 17.06 7.11 -8.01
C TRP A 228 17.33 8.54 -8.43
N LEU A 229 17.14 8.79 -9.72
CA LEU A 229 17.31 10.08 -10.35
C LEU A 229 16.00 10.55 -10.98
N THR A 230 15.71 11.84 -10.88
CA THR A 230 14.56 12.50 -11.49
C THR A 230 15.05 13.50 -12.54
N ASP A 231 14.62 13.30 -13.77
CA ASP A 231 14.86 14.25 -14.87
C ASP A 231 13.95 15.48 -14.68
N ARG A 232 14.54 16.68 -14.56
CA ARG A 232 13.82 17.94 -14.36
C ARG A 232 12.94 18.33 -15.55
N LYS A 233 13.37 18.03 -16.77
CA LYS A 233 12.65 18.39 -18.02
C LYS A 233 11.47 17.46 -18.23
N GLN A 234 11.66 16.17 -17.98
CA GLN A 234 10.66 15.15 -18.28
C GLN A 234 9.76 14.82 -17.08
N LYS A 235 10.19 15.17 -15.86
CA LYS A 235 9.55 14.79 -14.58
C LYS A 235 9.34 13.29 -14.45
N ILE A 236 10.31 12.53 -14.96
CA ILE A 236 10.33 11.07 -14.87
C ILE A 236 11.43 10.70 -13.88
N SER A 237 11.07 9.87 -12.90
CA SER A 237 12.03 9.28 -11.96
C SER A 237 12.36 7.86 -12.40
N ALA A 238 13.64 7.55 -12.47
CA ALA A 238 14.13 6.22 -12.82
C ALA A 238 15.36 5.86 -11.96
N PRO A 239 15.60 4.56 -11.70
CA PRO A 239 16.86 4.11 -11.12
C PRO A 239 18.05 4.54 -11.99
N ALA A 240 19.21 4.81 -11.37
CA ALA A 240 20.43 5.23 -12.06
C ALA A 240 20.88 4.26 -13.18
N GLU A 241 20.52 2.97 -13.08
CA GLU A 241 20.82 1.95 -14.10
C GLU A 241 20.22 2.24 -15.48
N TYR A 242 19.15 3.04 -15.54
CA TYR A 242 18.43 3.38 -16.76
C TYR A 242 18.76 4.78 -17.30
N VAL A 243 19.53 5.57 -16.55
CA VAL A 243 19.89 6.94 -16.90
C VAL A 243 21.13 6.93 -17.78
N VAL A 244 21.07 7.62 -18.91
CA VAL A 244 22.23 7.75 -19.82
C VAL A 244 23.12 8.87 -19.28
N GLY A 245 24.40 8.58 -19.06
CA GLY A 245 25.37 9.63 -18.78
C GLY A 245 26.80 9.14 -18.67
N PRO A 246 27.75 10.04 -18.33
CA PRO A 246 29.16 9.68 -18.18
C PRO A 246 29.37 8.55 -17.16
N SER A 247 28.57 8.51 -16.08
CA SER A 247 28.65 7.49 -15.04
C SER A 247 28.08 6.14 -15.49
N ASN A 248 27.18 6.14 -16.49
CA ASN A 248 26.56 4.95 -17.05
C ASN A 248 26.43 5.08 -18.59
N PRO A 249 27.50 4.79 -19.35
CA PRO A 249 27.52 4.96 -20.81
C PRO A 249 26.66 3.91 -21.55
N ARG A 250 26.25 2.82 -20.87
CA ARG A 250 25.41 1.76 -21.44
C ARG A 250 24.27 1.40 -20.49
N PRO A 251 23.22 2.24 -20.41
CA PRO A 251 22.11 2.00 -19.51
C PRO A 251 21.26 0.81 -19.97
N LYS A 252 20.54 0.23 -19.02
CA LYS A 252 19.52 -0.79 -19.30
C LYS A 252 18.37 -0.16 -20.10
N PRO A 253 17.73 -0.91 -21.02
CA PRO A 253 16.59 -0.40 -21.76
C PRO A 253 15.42 -0.12 -20.82
N MET A 254 14.74 1.02 -21.02
CA MET A 254 13.59 1.41 -20.21
C MET A 254 12.46 0.36 -20.27
N PRO A 255 11.71 0.15 -19.17
CA PRO A 255 10.53 -0.70 -19.18
C PRO A 255 9.50 -0.29 -20.25
N ALA A 256 8.76 -1.29 -20.76
CA ALA A 256 7.77 -1.09 -21.81
C ALA A 256 6.75 -0.01 -21.44
N GLY A 257 6.62 1.02 -22.28
CA GLY A 257 5.69 2.14 -22.09
C GLY A 257 6.36 3.50 -21.92
N GLN A 258 7.64 3.56 -21.53
CA GLN A 258 8.39 4.81 -21.46
C GLN A 258 9.27 4.99 -22.71
N LYS A 259 8.95 6.02 -23.52
CA LYS A 259 9.61 6.26 -24.82
C LYS A 259 10.87 7.12 -24.73
N LYS A 260 11.06 7.86 -23.64
CA LYS A 260 12.16 8.81 -23.48
C LYS A 260 13.09 8.31 -22.37
N VAL A 261 14.39 8.39 -22.64
CA VAL A 261 15.43 7.97 -21.71
C VAL A 261 15.93 9.22 -20.98
N PRO A 262 16.00 9.22 -19.65
CA PRO A 262 16.55 10.34 -18.88
C PRO A 262 18.05 10.49 -19.09
N GLN A 263 18.52 11.74 -19.13
CA GLN A 263 19.94 12.10 -19.27
C GLN A 263 20.49 12.57 -17.93
N GLU A 264 21.67 12.09 -17.55
CA GLU A 264 22.31 12.38 -16.25
C GLU A 264 22.52 13.87 -16.02
N GLU A 265 22.82 14.64 -17.08
CA GLU A 265 23.03 16.10 -17.01
C GLU A 265 21.79 16.90 -16.57
N ASP A 266 20.59 16.36 -16.84
CA ASP A 266 19.31 16.98 -16.48
C ASP A 266 18.68 16.35 -15.22
N CYS A 267 19.37 15.39 -14.62
CA CYS A 267 18.89 14.62 -13.49
C CYS A 267 19.33 15.21 -12.15
N GLU A 268 18.44 15.13 -11.17
CA GLU A 268 18.74 15.35 -9.76
C GLU A 268 18.34 14.13 -8.94
N GLN A 269 18.78 14.05 -7.68
CA GLN A 269 18.34 12.99 -6.79
C GLN A 269 16.82 13.02 -6.63
N ALA A 270 16.16 11.87 -6.78
CA ALA A 270 14.71 11.79 -6.79
C ALA A 270 14.06 12.15 -5.44
N SER A 271 14.80 11.95 -4.35
CA SER A 271 14.41 12.29 -2.99
C SER A 271 15.64 12.74 -2.20
N PRO A 272 15.51 13.65 -1.21
CA PRO A 272 16.56 13.86 -0.23
C PRO A 272 16.85 12.58 0.57
N SER A 273 18.00 12.54 1.23
CA SER A 273 18.43 11.42 2.09
C SER A 273 17.36 11.08 3.15
N PRO A 274 17.07 9.79 3.40
CA PRO A 274 16.12 9.35 4.44
C PRO A 274 16.46 9.89 5.83
N GLU A 275 17.75 10.03 6.12
CA GLU A 275 18.27 10.58 7.38
C GLU A 275 17.65 11.94 7.71
N ARG A 276 17.41 12.79 6.71
CA ARG A 276 16.78 14.10 6.89
C ARG A 276 15.40 13.99 7.52
N PHE A 277 14.61 12.99 7.16
CA PHE A 277 13.28 12.82 7.71
C PHE A 277 13.31 12.17 9.10
N TYR A 278 14.16 11.16 9.31
CA TYR A 278 14.30 10.51 10.61
C TYR A 278 14.87 11.45 11.67
N MET A 279 15.96 12.14 11.36
CA MET A 279 16.57 13.12 12.27
C MET A 279 15.60 14.25 12.61
N LYS A 280 14.74 14.64 11.65
CA LYS A 280 13.68 15.61 11.91
C LYS A 280 12.67 15.09 12.94
N VAL A 281 12.26 13.82 12.87
CA VAL A 281 11.38 13.22 13.89
C VAL A 281 12.05 13.20 15.26
N LEU A 282 13.31 12.75 15.33
CA LEU A 282 14.04 12.60 16.58
C LEU A 282 14.26 13.95 17.29
N THR A 283 14.60 14.98 16.50
CA THR A 283 14.84 16.34 17.01
C THR A 283 13.56 17.14 17.28
N THR A 284 12.45 16.84 16.61
CA THR A 284 11.17 17.53 16.82
C THR A 284 10.70 17.36 18.27
N LYS A 285 10.32 18.48 18.91
CA LYS A 285 9.77 18.49 20.27
C LYS A 285 8.24 18.39 20.21
N GLY A 286 7.65 17.57 21.09
CA GLY A 286 6.21 17.33 21.14
C GLY A 286 5.77 15.99 20.54
N PHE A 287 6.68 15.20 19.97
CA PHE A 287 6.42 13.79 19.67
C PHE A 287 6.55 12.91 20.89
N ASP A 288 5.76 11.83 20.89
CA ASP A 288 5.77 10.83 21.92
C ASP A 288 7.04 9.97 21.87
N THR A 289 7.40 9.36 23.00
CA THR A 289 8.54 8.44 23.13
C THR A 289 8.45 7.28 22.13
N GLY A 290 7.29 6.63 22.00
CA GLY A 290 7.06 5.57 21.02
C GLY A 290 7.26 6.04 19.57
N GLN A 291 6.82 7.26 19.23
CA GLN A 291 7.00 7.83 17.89
C GLN A 291 8.48 8.10 17.58
N LYS A 292 9.22 8.67 18.54
CA LYS A 292 10.66 8.89 18.40
C LYS A 292 11.40 7.56 18.29
N LEU A 293 10.97 6.57 19.07
CA LEU A 293 11.53 5.24 19.03
C LEU A 293 11.34 4.56 17.67
N ASP A 294 10.13 4.63 17.11
CA ASP A 294 9.84 4.08 15.79
C ASP A 294 10.75 4.70 14.70
N ALA A 295 11.01 6.00 14.78
CA ALA A 295 11.94 6.67 13.87
C ALA A 295 13.40 6.24 14.09
N ALA A 296 13.84 6.10 15.35
CA ALA A 296 15.19 5.65 15.67
C ALA A 296 15.46 4.23 15.18
N LEU A 297 14.50 3.31 15.43
CA LEU A 297 14.60 1.92 15.00
C LEU A 297 14.59 1.80 13.47
N ALA A 298 13.67 2.50 12.79
CA ALA A 298 13.62 2.48 11.33
C ALA A 298 14.91 3.05 10.70
N TYR A 299 15.46 4.12 11.28
CA TYR A 299 16.73 4.68 10.83
C TYR A 299 17.91 3.72 11.05
N ALA A 300 17.97 3.07 12.21
CA ALA A 300 18.99 2.06 12.51
C ALA A 300 18.91 0.85 11.56
N ASP A 301 17.69 0.36 11.29
CA ASP A 301 17.44 -0.73 10.34
C ASP A 301 17.91 -0.37 8.92
N TRP A 302 17.66 0.87 8.48
CA TRP A 302 18.15 1.37 7.19
C TRP A 302 19.68 1.46 7.13
N LEU A 303 20.34 1.93 8.20
CA LEU A 303 21.80 1.97 8.29
C LEU A 303 22.40 0.56 8.23
N ASP A 304 21.78 -0.41 8.92
CA ASP A 304 22.17 -1.82 8.86
C ASP A 304 22.01 -2.38 7.44
N PHE A 305 20.90 -2.07 6.77
CA PHE A 305 20.69 -2.45 5.37
C PHE A 305 21.75 -1.86 4.43
N LYS A 306 22.25 -0.65 4.72
CA LYS A 306 23.37 -0.03 3.99
C LYS A 306 24.74 -0.63 4.31
N GLY A 307 24.83 -1.52 5.29
CA GLY A 307 26.09 -2.11 5.76
C GLY A 307 26.87 -1.19 6.70
N LEU A 308 26.26 -0.12 7.21
CA LEU A 308 26.87 0.81 8.16
C LEU A 308 26.63 0.35 9.61
N GLY A 309 27.14 -0.84 9.94
CA GLY A 309 26.84 -1.52 11.20
C GLY A 309 27.24 -0.74 12.47
N LEU A 310 28.37 -0.03 12.45
CA LEU A 310 28.82 0.74 13.63
C LEU A 310 27.86 1.90 13.94
N THR A 311 27.47 2.68 12.93
CA THR A 311 26.53 3.80 13.10
C THR A 311 25.13 3.30 13.42
N ALA A 312 24.72 2.16 12.83
CA ALA A 312 23.46 1.51 13.19
C ALA A 312 23.45 1.10 14.68
N GLY A 313 24.55 0.51 15.16
CA GLY A 313 24.73 0.15 16.56
C GLY A 313 24.61 1.34 17.51
N ASP A 314 25.17 2.50 17.15
CA ASP A 314 25.02 3.73 17.93
C ASP A 314 23.60 4.29 17.88
N MET A 315 22.90 4.17 16.75
CA MET A 315 21.47 4.51 16.66
C MET A 315 20.58 3.57 17.50
N TYR A 316 20.87 2.27 17.57
CA TYR A 316 20.14 1.35 18.47
C TYR A 316 20.39 1.66 19.95
N LYS A 317 21.60 2.07 20.33
CA LYS A 317 21.87 2.57 21.69
C LYS A 317 21.09 3.84 21.98
N TRP A 318 21.05 4.78 21.03
CA TRP A 318 20.23 5.98 21.20
C TRP A 318 18.74 5.66 21.28
N ALA A 319 18.25 4.69 20.51
CA ALA A 319 16.89 4.17 20.63
C ALA A 319 16.62 3.58 22.03
N LEU A 320 17.61 2.90 22.62
CA LEU A 320 17.52 2.40 24.00
C LEU A 320 17.45 3.53 25.02
N ASP A 321 18.24 4.59 24.85
CA ASP A 321 18.17 5.78 25.71
C ASP A 321 16.80 6.47 25.61
N ILE A 322 16.22 6.55 24.40
CA ILE A 322 14.86 7.07 24.18
C ILE A 322 13.84 6.20 24.92
N ALA A 323 13.90 4.87 24.78
CA ALA A 323 13.01 3.95 25.49
C ALA A 323 13.16 4.04 27.02
N ALA A 324 14.40 4.17 27.51
CA ALA A 324 14.70 4.33 28.93
C ALA A 324 14.15 5.66 29.49
N SER A 325 14.16 6.73 28.68
CA SER A 325 13.62 8.04 29.09
C SER A 325 12.09 8.05 29.30
N GLY A 326 11.38 7.09 28.70
CA GLY A 326 9.93 6.92 28.87
C GLY A 326 9.52 6.17 30.13
N LEU A 327 10.47 5.61 30.89
CA LEU A 327 10.19 4.82 32.08
C LEU A 327 10.03 5.71 33.32
N GLU A 328 9.01 5.44 34.14
CA GLU A 328 8.86 6.07 35.45
C GLU A 328 9.83 5.41 36.46
N GLY A 329 11.00 6.01 36.67
CA GLY A 329 11.97 5.58 37.68
C GLY A 329 13.37 5.35 37.14
N ASP A 330 14.17 4.57 37.86
CA ASP A 330 15.57 4.30 37.52
C ASP A 330 15.68 3.15 36.51
N ALA A 331 15.81 3.50 35.22
CA ALA A 331 15.92 2.54 34.12
C ALA A 331 17.09 1.55 34.28
N SER A 332 18.14 1.92 35.02
CA SER A 332 19.30 1.05 35.26
C SER A 332 18.97 -0.21 36.08
N LYS A 333 17.83 -0.20 36.80
CA LYS A 333 17.33 -1.38 37.53
C LYS A 333 16.72 -2.41 36.61
N ILE A 334 16.09 -1.99 35.51
CA ILE A 334 15.38 -2.85 34.56
C ILE A 334 16.31 -3.29 33.42
N VAL A 335 17.15 -2.40 32.91
CA VAL A 335 17.99 -2.66 31.72
C VAL A 335 19.43 -2.24 31.97
N ASP A 336 20.38 -3.03 31.47
CA ASP A 336 21.75 -2.54 31.28
C ASP A 336 21.83 -1.65 30.04
N LEU A 337 21.90 -0.34 30.24
CA LEU A 337 21.93 0.67 29.16
C LEU A 337 23.09 0.49 28.17
N LYS A 338 24.17 -0.21 28.57
CA LYS A 338 25.31 -0.45 27.67
C LYS A 338 25.04 -1.54 26.64
N ASN A 339 24.34 -2.59 27.07
CA ASN A 339 24.21 -3.83 26.31
C ASN A 339 22.77 -4.13 25.89
N GLY A 340 21.77 -3.43 26.45
CA GLY A 340 20.34 -3.68 26.24
C GLY A 340 19.80 -4.92 26.98
N ILE A 341 20.60 -5.55 27.85
CA ILE A 341 20.20 -6.80 28.52
C ILE A 341 19.24 -6.49 29.67
N LEU A 342 18.12 -7.21 29.71
CA LEU A 342 17.09 -7.04 30.74
C LEU A 342 17.48 -7.74 32.05
N LYS A 343 17.40 -7.00 33.15
CA LYS A 343 17.59 -7.50 34.52
C LYS A 343 16.26 -8.06 35.01
N ASN A 344 16.08 -9.36 34.83
CA ASN A 344 14.87 -10.09 35.25
C ASN A 344 14.80 -10.32 36.78
N ASN A 345 14.89 -9.25 37.57
CA ASN A 345 14.99 -9.25 39.04
C ASN A 345 13.62 -9.12 39.73
N GLY A 346 12.57 -9.76 39.19
CA GLY A 346 11.30 -10.06 39.87
C GLY A 346 10.39 -8.91 40.34
N GLY A 347 10.89 -7.67 40.50
CA GLY A 347 10.14 -6.55 41.05
C GLY A 347 9.63 -5.54 40.02
N ASP A 348 10.44 -5.22 39.01
CA ASP A 348 10.15 -4.18 38.02
C ASP A 348 9.94 -4.80 36.63
N LEU A 349 8.83 -4.46 35.96
CA LEU A 349 8.49 -4.98 34.64
C LEU A 349 9.00 -4.03 33.53
N PRO A 350 9.60 -4.55 32.45
CA PRO A 350 10.03 -3.72 31.33
C PRO A 350 8.84 -3.19 30.52
N SER A 351 8.99 -1.98 29.99
CA SER A 351 8.04 -1.37 29.06
C SER A 351 8.07 -2.06 27.69
N GLU A 352 6.99 -1.92 26.92
CA GLU A 352 6.91 -2.46 25.55
C GLU A 352 8.02 -1.88 24.66
N ASN A 353 8.29 -0.58 24.79
CA ASN A 353 9.38 0.11 24.09
C ASN A 353 10.75 -0.52 24.37
N ILE A 354 11.03 -0.87 25.64
CA ILE A 354 12.28 -1.55 26.02
C ILE A 354 12.36 -2.95 25.40
N LEU A 355 11.27 -3.72 25.40
CA LEU A 355 11.24 -5.05 24.79
C LEU A 355 11.49 -4.98 23.28
N ARG A 356 10.87 -4.00 22.60
CA ARG A 356 11.04 -3.76 21.16
C ARG A 356 12.49 -3.41 20.81
N VAL A 357 13.09 -2.44 21.51
CA VAL A 357 14.49 -2.06 21.28
C VAL A 357 15.45 -3.20 21.55
N SER A 358 15.28 -3.90 22.68
CA SER A 358 16.16 -5.00 23.05
C SER A 358 16.11 -6.13 22.02
N THR A 359 14.93 -6.38 21.43
CA THR A 359 14.77 -7.34 20.34
C THR A 359 15.45 -6.87 19.06
N ALA A 360 15.31 -5.60 18.68
CA ALA A 360 15.98 -5.04 17.50
C ALA A 360 17.51 -5.02 17.66
N LEU A 361 18.01 -4.68 18.85
CA LEU A 361 19.43 -4.70 19.19
C LEU A 361 19.99 -6.14 19.16
N ALA A 362 19.19 -7.14 19.54
CA ALA A 362 19.56 -8.55 19.39
C ALA A 362 19.71 -8.97 17.92
N VAL A 363 18.76 -8.54 17.07
CA VAL A 363 18.82 -8.74 15.61
C VAL A 363 20.07 -8.10 15.01
N HIS A 364 20.37 -6.86 15.38
CA HIS A 364 21.57 -6.16 14.95
C HIS A 364 22.85 -6.94 15.31
N ASN A 365 22.98 -7.37 16.58
CA ASN A 365 24.13 -8.16 17.01
C ASN A 365 24.24 -9.50 16.27
N ALA A 366 23.11 -10.16 15.97
CA ALA A 366 23.08 -11.38 15.19
C ALA A 366 23.61 -11.16 13.76
N ARG A 367 23.20 -10.06 13.10
CA ARG A 367 23.69 -9.66 11.77
C ARG A 367 25.19 -9.31 11.77
N GLN A 368 25.69 -8.71 12.85
CA GLN A 368 27.11 -8.40 13.03
C GLN A 368 27.94 -9.63 13.50
N ALA A 369 27.38 -10.84 13.44
CA ALA A 369 28.01 -12.10 13.85
C ALA A 369 28.40 -12.18 15.34
N ASN A 370 27.87 -11.31 16.20
CA ASN A 370 28.05 -11.36 17.64
C ASN A 370 26.97 -12.25 18.29
N LEU A 371 27.05 -13.55 18.02
CA LEU A 371 26.06 -14.54 18.44
C LEU A 371 25.86 -14.65 19.96
N PRO A 372 26.90 -14.59 20.82
CA PRO A 372 26.71 -14.70 22.27
C PRO A 372 25.89 -13.54 22.86
N THR A 373 26.14 -12.30 22.43
CA THR A 373 25.38 -11.14 22.92
C THR A 373 23.94 -11.19 22.42
N ALA A 374 23.73 -11.52 21.14
CA ALA A 374 22.41 -11.70 20.56
C ALA A 374 21.58 -12.75 21.31
N LEU A 375 22.17 -13.92 21.62
CA LEU A 375 21.51 -14.96 22.40
C LEU A 375 21.15 -14.49 23.81
N SER A 376 22.06 -13.78 24.50
CA SER A 376 21.79 -13.24 25.83
C SER A 376 20.63 -12.24 25.83
N LEU A 377 20.51 -11.42 24.77
CA LEU A 377 19.42 -10.48 24.61
C LEU A 377 18.10 -11.18 24.35
N PHE A 378 18.03 -12.05 23.34
CA PHE A 378 16.80 -12.78 23.01
C PHE A 378 16.29 -13.61 24.20
N THR A 379 17.18 -14.29 24.92
CA THR A 379 16.80 -15.06 26.12
C THR A 379 16.34 -14.15 27.26
N SER A 380 16.96 -12.98 27.44
CA SER A 380 16.52 -12.01 28.45
C SER A 380 15.13 -11.44 28.15
N VAL A 381 14.84 -11.13 26.88
CA VAL A 381 13.53 -10.66 26.39
C VAL A 381 12.47 -11.75 26.53
N LEU A 382 12.78 -12.99 26.13
CA LEU A 382 11.85 -14.12 26.26
C LEU A 382 11.49 -14.38 27.73
N LYS A 383 12.49 -14.34 28.63
CA LYS A 383 12.25 -14.49 30.07
C LYS A 383 11.41 -13.34 30.62
N ALA A 384 11.66 -12.10 30.20
CA ALA A 384 10.86 -10.95 30.60
C ALA A 384 9.39 -11.10 30.16
N ARG A 385 9.16 -11.47 28.90
CA ARG A 385 7.80 -11.68 28.35
C ARG A 385 7.04 -12.78 29.09
N ARG A 386 7.70 -13.90 29.42
CA ARG A 386 7.07 -14.99 30.18
C ARG A 386 6.71 -14.63 31.61
N ASN A 387 7.39 -13.64 32.20
CA ASN A 387 7.13 -13.13 33.55
C ASN A 387 6.04 -12.05 33.58
N LEU A 388 5.53 -11.60 32.44
CA LEU A 388 4.46 -10.60 32.39
C LEU A 388 3.15 -11.16 32.97
N PRO A 389 2.34 -10.30 33.61
CA PRO A 389 1.04 -10.71 34.12
C PRO A 389 0.12 -11.15 32.97
N ILE A 390 -0.60 -12.25 33.20
CA ILE A 390 -1.59 -12.79 32.25
C ILE A 390 -2.78 -11.84 32.25
N SER A 391 -3.16 -11.34 31.07
CA SER A 391 -4.41 -10.60 30.91
C SER A 391 -5.57 -11.60 31.02
N SER A 392 -6.48 -11.41 31.97
CA SER A 392 -7.80 -12.00 31.83
C SER A 392 -8.50 -11.29 30.68
N ASP A 393 -9.02 -12.03 29.71
CA ASP A 393 -9.62 -11.56 28.44
C ASP A 393 -10.87 -10.65 28.58
N PHE A 394 -11.11 -10.04 29.74
CA PHE A 394 -12.24 -9.14 30.00
C PHE A 394 -11.93 -7.65 29.87
N ASP A 395 -10.67 -7.25 29.68
CA ASP A 395 -10.34 -5.85 29.39
C ASP A 395 -10.38 -5.61 27.88
N ILE A 396 -11.49 -5.02 27.45
CA ILE A 396 -11.80 -4.58 26.10
C ILE A 396 -10.66 -3.67 25.60
N ALA A 397 -9.73 -4.21 24.81
CA ALA A 397 -8.90 -3.39 23.96
C ALA A 397 -9.81 -2.68 22.95
N PRO A 398 -9.61 -1.38 22.66
CA PRO A 398 -10.35 -0.72 21.62
C PRO A 398 -10.05 -1.45 20.32
N SER A 399 -11.07 -2.10 19.76
CA SER A 399 -10.97 -2.73 18.45
C SER A 399 -10.54 -1.66 17.46
N VAL A 400 -9.33 -1.78 16.91
CA VAL A 400 -9.03 -1.13 15.63
C VAL A 400 -10.10 -1.62 14.67
N PRO A 401 -10.90 -0.74 14.02
CA PRO A 401 -11.98 -1.18 13.17
C PRO A 401 -11.39 -2.03 12.05
N THR A 402 -11.61 -3.34 12.13
CA THR A 402 -11.25 -4.28 11.08
C THR A 402 -12.04 -3.91 9.83
N LEU A 403 -11.30 -3.60 8.76
CA LEU A 403 -11.86 -3.31 7.45
C LEU A 403 -12.62 -4.56 6.95
N PRO A 404 -13.92 -4.45 6.62
CA PRO A 404 -14.70 -5.60 6.19
C PRO A 404 -14.18 -6.15 4.86
N LYS A 405 -14.04 -7.48 4.77
CA LYS A 405 -13.77 -8.22 3.53
C LYS A 405 -14.72 -7.72 2.43
N SER A 406 -14.17 -7.43 1.26
CA SER A 406 -14.91 -7.04 0.07
C SER A 406 -15.87 -8.17 -0.33
N ASN A 407 -17.14 -8.02 0.05
CA ASN A 407 -18.20 -8.88 -0.48
C ASN A 407 -18.54 -8.33 -1.87
N ASN A 408 -18.40 -9.16 -2.91
CA ASN A 408 -18.53 -8.77 -4.32
C ASN A 408 -19.99 -8.48 -4.77
N ASP A 409 -20.85 -8.03 -3.86
CA ASP A 409 -22.22 -7.66 -4.17
C ASP A 409 -22.26 -6.19 -4.65
N PRO A 410 -22.58 -5.92 -5.93
CA PRO A 410 -22.55 -4.57 -6.49
C PRO A 410 -23.52 -3.63 -5.76
N PHE A 411 -24.68 -4.13 -5.30
CA PHE A 411 -25.63 -3.35 -4.50
C PHE A 411 -25.12 -3.02 -3.10
N ALA A 412 -24.40 -3.95 -2.46
CA ALA A 412 -23.78 -3.70 -1.16
C ALA A 412 -22.66 -2.65 -1.27
N SER A 413 -21.88 -2.68 -2.36
CA SER A 413 -20.83 -1.69 -2.62
C SER A 413 -21.37 -0.26 -2.80
N LEU A 414 -22.49 -0.11 -3.51
CA LEU A 414 -23.16 1.17 -3.70
C LEU A 414 -23.78 1.69 -2.38
N PHE A 415 -24.39 0.82 -1.59
CA PHE A 415 -24.94 1.19 -0.28
C PHE A 415 -23.83 1.56 0.71
N LYS A 416 -22.71 0.83 0.71
CA LYS A 416 -21.51 1.16 1.49
C LYS A 416 -20.95 2.53 1.09
N SER A 417 -20.77 2.78 -0.21
CA SER A 417 -20.30 4.07 -0.73
C SER A 417 -21.22 5.22 -0.30
N LEU A 418 -22.54 5.03 -0.39
CA LEU A 418 -23.52 6.04 0.03
C LEU A 418 -23.47 6.30 1.54
N ARG A 419 -23.33 5.23 2.34
CA ARG A 419 -23.18 5.34 3.80
C ARG A 419 -21.89 6.07 4.19
N ASN A 420 -20.78 5.79 3.50
CA ASN A 420 -19.49 6.43 3.73
C ASN A 420 -19.57 7.93 3.47
N VAL A 421 -20.25 8.35 2.40
CA VAL A 421 -20.47 9.79 2.09
C VAL A 421 -21.34 10.52 3.11
N LEU A 422 -22.26 9.80 3.78
CA LEU A 422 -23.19 10.39 4.75
C LEU A 422 -22.63 10.46 6.17
N ILE A 423 -21.67 9.59 6.53
CA ILE A 423 -21.13 9.48 7.88
C ILE A 423 -19.64 9.82 7.83
N PRO A 424 -19.22 11.01 8.32
CA PRO A 424 -17.82 11.38 8.34
C PRO A 424 -17.03 10.46 9.28
N VAL A 425 -15.79 10.19 8.92
CA VAL A 425 -14.87 9.35 9.70
C VAL A 425 -14.32 10.16 10.87
N GLU A 426 -14.35 9.57 12.06
CA GLU A 426 -13.65 10.13 13.21
C GLU A 426 -12.16 9.74 13.15
N TYR A 427 -11.27 10.71 13.40
CA TYR A 427 -9.84 10.41 13.48
C TYR A 427 -9.58 9.46 14.66
N PRO A 428 -8.85 8.36 14.47
CA PRO A 428 -8.68 7.34 15.50
C PRO A 428 -7.98 7.94 16.71
N GLY A 429 -8.32 7.45 17.90
CA GLY A 429 -7.68 7.88 19.14
C GLY A 429 -6.15 7.69 19.13
N PRO A 430 -5.43 8.38 20.04
CA PRO A 430 -3.99 8.21 20.22
C PRO A 430 -3.63 6.74 20.39
N LEU A 431 -2.56 6.32 19.70
CA LEU A 431 -1.94 5.03 19.97
C LEU A 431 -1.26 5.08 21.35
N PRO A 432 -1.16 3.95 22.06
CA PRO A 432 -0.43 3.89 23.32
C PRO A 432 1.05 4.21 23.09
N SER A 433 1.65 4.95 24.02
CA SER A 433 3.05 5.40 23.97
C SER A 433 4.07 4.25 24.02
N GLY A 434 3.68 3.10 24.59
CA GLY A 434 4.55 1.94 24.78
C GLY A 434 5.45 2.01 26.02
N ASN A 435 5.25 3.02 26.89
CA ASN A 435 5.99 3.19 28.14
C ASN A 435 5.49 2.31 29.28
N ASP A 436 4.24 1.86 29.19
CA ASP A 436 3.67 0.93 30.15
C ASP A 436 4.15 -0.51 29.88
N PRO A 437 4.24 -1.36 30.92
CA PRO A 437 4.54 -2.77 30.74
C PRO A 437 3.39 -3.45 29.97
N PRO A 438 3.69 -4.24 28.92
CA PRO A 438 2.68 -4.94 28.16
C PRO A 438 2.06 -6.07 28.99
N ARG A 439 0.84 -6.46 28.63
CA ARG A 439 0.17 -7.61 29.23
C ARG A 439 0.34 -8.84 28.35
N ARG A 440 0.46 -10.02 28.96
CA ARG A 440 0.55 -11.28 28.23
C ARG A 440 -0.85 -11.66 27.73
N THR A 441 -1.04 -11.61 26.40
CA THR A 441 -2.27 -12.01 25.68
C THR A 441 -2.04 -13.29 24.89
N THR A 442 -3.09 -13.92 24.37
CA THR A 442 -2.95 -15.06 23.43
C THR A 442 -2.09 -14.69 22.21
N ALA A 443 -2.27 -13.48 21.67
CA ALA A 443 -1.46 -12.96 20.57
C ALA A 443 0.04 -12.83 20.92
N SER A 444 0.38 -12.54 22.17
CA SER A 444 1.78 -12.41 22.61
C SER A 444 2.56 -13.74 22.57
N ALA A 445 1.87 -14.89 22.55
CA ALA A 445 2.52 -16.20 22.40
C ALA A 445 3.17 -16.37 21.02
N CYS A 446 2.62 -15.75 19.96
CA CYS A 446 3.24 -15.78 18.64
C CYS A 446 4.54 -14.95 18.61
N GLU A 447 4.62 -13.87 19.38
CA GLU A 447 5.86 -13.08 19.54
C GLU A 447 6.92 -13.87 20.33
N GLU A 448 6.50 -14.66 21.34
CA GLU A 448 7.38 -15.61 22.02
C GLU A 448 7.92 -16.68 21.05
N ALA A 449 7.06 -17.24 20.20
CA ALA A 449 7.47 -18.20 19.17
C ALA A 449 8.48 -17.59 18.18
N GLY A 450 8.30 -16.33 17.77
CA GLY A 450 9.29 -15.60 16.97
C GLY A 450 10.66 -15.51 17.65
N LEU A 451 10.69 -15.14 18.95
CA LEU A 451 11.93 -15.10 19.73
C LEU A 451 12.59 -16.49 19.87
N MET A 452 11.79 -17.53 20.09
CA MET A 452 12.27 -18.91 20.16
C MET A 452 12.88 -19.37 18.84
N THR A 453 12.34 -18.92 17.71
CA THR A 453 12.87 -19.23 16.37
C THR A 453 14.27 -18.63 16.20
N TYR A 454 14.47 -17.35 16.57
CA TYR A 454 15.80 -16.73 16.55
C TYR A 454 16.80 -17.39 17.50
N ILE A 455 16.37 -17.76 18.71
CA ILE A 455 17.22 -18.51 19.64
C ILE A 455 17.62 -19.86 19.04
N GLY A 456 16.68 -20.57 18.41
CA GLY A 456 16.92 -21.83 17.72
C GLY A 456 17.96 -21.71 16.61
N GLU A 457 17.84 -20.67 15.76
CA GLU A 457 18.82 -20.36 14.70
C GLU A 457 20.23 -20.16 15.25
N ILE A 458 20.35 -19.30 16.27
CA ILE A 458 21.65 -18.98 16.85
C ILE A 458 22.27 -20.21 17.51
N LEU A 459 21.49 -21.00 18.25
CA LEU A 459 21.97 -22.24 18.88
C LEU A 459 22.40 -23.28 17.83
N TYR A 460 21.62 -23.41 16.75
CA TYR A 460 21.92 -24.32 15.65
C TYR A 460 23.24 -23.95 14.95
N ALA A 461 23.46 -22.66 14.73
CA ALA A 461 24.65 -22.13 14.08
C ALA A 461 25.90 -22.18 14.97
N SER A 462 25.77 -21.97 16.29
CA SER A 462 26.92 -21.76 17.19
C SER A 462 27.29 -22.96 18.05
N SER A 463 26.33 -23.55 18.78
CA SER A 463 26.64 -24.44 19.92
C SER A 463 26.21 -25.89 19.67
N SER A 464 24.93 -26.13 19.42
CA SER A 464 24.34 -27.46 19.30
C SER A 464 23.21 -27.46 18.28
N LYS A 465 23.40 -28.25 17.23
CA LYS A 465 22.44 -28.39 16.14
C LYS A 465 21.15 -29.05 16.61
N GLU A 466 21.24 -30.08 17.46
CA GLU A 466 20.05 -30.76 17.98
C GLU A 466 19.26 -29.86 18.93
N SER A 467 19.97 -29.08 19.77
CA SER A 467 19.30 -28.13 20.68
C SER A 467 18.64 -27.00 19.90
N GLY A 468 19.35 -26.40 18.93
CA GLY A 468 18.77 -25.35 18.08
C GLY A 468 17.55 -25.84 17.31
N LEU A 469 17.60 -27.06 16.77
CA LEU A 469 16.46 -27.70 16.11
C LEU A 469 15.27 -27.92 17.05
N ALA A 470 15.52 -28.37 18.28
CA ALA A 470 14.46 -28.55 19.28
C ALA A 470 13.74 -27.22 19.61
N TRP A 471 14.50 -26.13 19.79
CA TRP A 471 13.91 -24.79 19.99
C TRP A 471 13.05 -24.35 18.81
N THR A 472 13.49 -24.60 17.57
CA THR A 472 12.71 -24.27 16.37
C THR A 472 11.43 -25.11 16.27
N ARG A 473 11.46 -26.39 16.67
CA ARG A 473 10.25 -27.25 16.74
C ARG A 473 9.24 -26.71 17.73
N ASP A 474 9.69 -26.40 18.95
CA ASP A 474 8.84 -25.86 20.00
C ASP A 474 8.23 -24.50 19.59
N ALA A 475 8.99 -23.68 18.85
CA ALA A 475 8.51 -22.42 18.31
C ALA A 475 7.38 -22.61 17.28
N VAL A 476 7.56 -23.54 16.34
CA VAL A 476 6.54 -23.88 15.33
C VAL A 476 5.29 -24.46 15.99
N ASP A 477 5.45 -25.36 16.96
CA ASP A 477 4.34 -25.95 17.70
C ASP A 477 3.53 -24.88 18.46
N MET A 478 4.22 -23.93 19.12
CA MET A 478 3.59 -22.80 19.82
C MET A 478 2.86 -21.85 18.85
N ALA A 479 3.47 -21.52 17.71
CA ALA A 479 2.83 -20.65 16.72
C ALA A 479 1.61 -21.32 16.08
N GLU A 480 1.69 -22.62 15.77
CA GLU A 480 0.56 -23.38 15.22
C GLU A 480 -0.60 -23.47 16.21
N SER A 481 -0.34 -23.84 17.47
CA SER A 481 -1.42 -23.92 18.47
C SER A 481 -2.09 -22.57 18.69
N THR A 482 -1.29 -21.50 18.79
CA THR A 482 -1.82 -20.15 18.99
C THR A 482 -2.63 -19.67 17.78
N MET A 483 -2.19 -19.97 16.56
CA MET A 483 -2.94 -19.64 15.35
C MET A 483 -4.30 -20.36 15.30
N LEU A 484 -4.36 -21.62 15.76
CA LEU A 484 -5.60 -22.38 15.87
C LEU A 484 -6.53 -21.80 16.94
N ASP A 485 -5.98 -21.44 18.11
CA ASP A 485 -6.73 -20.84 19.23
C ASP A 485 -7.30 -19.47 18.88
N LEU A 486 -6.54 -18.66 18.13
CA LEU A 486 -7.00 -17.36 17.63
C LEU A 486 -8.22 -17.51 16.69
N GLY A 487 -8.39 -18.65 16.01
CA GLY A 487 -9.57 -18.93 15.18
C GLY A 487 -9.94 -17.78 14.23
N ASN A 488 -11.19 -17.71 13.78
CA ASN A 488 -11.67 -16.57 12.96
C ASN A 488 -11.95 -15.30 13.81
N SER A 489 -11.25 -15.11 14.93
CA SER A 489 -11.49 -14.00 15.86
C SER A 489 -11.25 -12.62 15.23
N ALA A 490 -11.73 -11.59 15.93
CA ALA A 490 -11.70 -10.19 15.50
C ALA A 490 -10.29 -9.60 15.33
N ASP A 491 -9.23 -10.23 15.87
CA ASP A 491 -7.87 -9.71 15.77
C ASP A 491 -7.11 -10.33 14.58
N ARG A 492 -7.52 -9.91 13.37
CA ARG A 492 -6.85 -10.30 12.12
C ARG A 492 -5.36 -9.93 12.13
N ALA A 493 -4.98 -8.84 12.79
CA ALA A 493 -3.59 -8.39 12.82
C ALA A 493 -2.70 -9.29 13.69
N ALA A 494 -3.19 -9.76 14.84
CA ALA A 494 -2.50 -10.79 15.62
C ALA A 494 -2.36 -12.10 14.84
N ARG A 495 -3.43 -12.52 14.15
CA ARG A 495 -3.41 -13.76 13.36
C ARG A 495 -2.41 -13.69 12.19
N THR A 496 -2.40 -12.61 11.41
CA THR A 496 -1.43 -12.41 10.33
C THR A 496 0.01 -12.40 10.84
N ARG A 497 0.30 -11.76 11.98
CA ARG A 497 1.63 -11.80 12.61
C ARG A 497 2.01 -13.22 13.01
N CYS A 498 1.07 -13.98 13.57
CA CYS A 498 1.28 -15.38 13.93
C CYS A 498 1.58 -16.25 12.71
N ALA A 499 0.83 -16.07 11.62
CA ALA A 499 1.06 -16.76 10.35
C ALA A 499 2.47 -16.46 9.79
N GLN A 500 2.93 -15.21 9.87
CA GLN A 500 4.29 -14.83 9.48
C GLN A 500 5.35 -15.55 10.34
N CYS A 501 5.17 -15.58 11.66
CA CYS A 501 6.10 -16.28 12.56
C CYS A 501 6.13 -17.79 12.28
N LEU A 502 4.96 -18.41 12.06
CA LEU A 502 4.84 -19.82 11.71
C LEU A 502 5.53 -20.14 10.38
N LYS A 503 5.34 -19.30 9.36
CA LYS A 503 6.00 -19.43 8.06
C LYS A 503 7.53 -19.39 8.20
N VAL A 504 8.06 -18.38 8.88
CA VAL A 504 9.51 -18.24 9.11
C VAL A 504 10.05 -19.44 9.90
N GLY A 505 9.35 -19.89 10.95
CA GLY A 505 9.74 -21.06 11.72
C GLY A 505 9.79 -22.34 10.89
N LEU A 506 8.81 -22.58 10.01
CA LEU A 506 8.79 -23.74 9.11
C LEU A 506 9.91 -23.69 8.07
N GLU A 507 10.15 -22.53 7.45
CA GLU A 507 11.23 -22.34 6.47
C GLU A 507 12.61 -22.56 7.10
N ASN A 508 12.79 -22.05 8.31
CA ASN A 508 14.01 -22.25 9.08
C ASN A 508 14.20 -23.72 9.48
N TRP A 509 13.17 -24.38 10.01
CA TRP A 509 13.21 -25.81 10.33
C TRP A 509 13.60 -26.64 9.10
N LYS A 510 13.01 -26.33 7.93
CA LYS A 510 13.33 -27.00 6.66
C LYS A 510 14.81 -26.81 6.27
N THR A 511 15.32 -25.60 6.43
CA THR A 511 16.74 -25.30 6.17
C THR A 511 17.66 -26.09 7.09
N MET A 512 17.34 -26.13 8.39
CA MET A 512 18.12 -26.89 9.37
C MET A 512 18.13 -28.39 9.06
N VAL A 513 16.97 -29.01 8.82
CA VAL A 513 16.83 -30.45 8.55
C VAL A 513 17.50 -30.83 7.24
N SER A 514 17.27 -30.08 6.16
CA SER A 514 17.91 -30.35 4.87
C SER A 514 19.45 -30.33 4.95
N SER A 515 20.02 -29.42 5.76
CA SER A 515 21.45 -29.39 6.00
C SER A 515 21.95 -30.58 6.84
N LEU A 516 21.14 -31.10 7.78
CA LEU A 516 21.44 -32.31 8.54
C LEU A 516 21.37 -33.57 7.66
N VAL A 517 20.36 -33.68 6.79
CA VAL A 517 20.26 -34.76 5.79
C VAL A 517 21.47 -34.76 4.87
N THR A 518 21.87 -33.59 4.37
CA THR A 518 23.04 -33.43 3.50
C THR A 518 24.32 -33.84 4.22
N ARG A 519 24.49 -33.45 5.49
CA ARG A 519 25.65 -33.87 6.29
C ARG A 519 25.64 -35.37 6.55
N ALA A 520 24.51 -35.95 6.96
CA ALA A 520 24.38 -37.38 7.24
C ALA A 520 24.68 -38.23 5.99
N ARG A 521 24.28 -37.78 4.79
CA ARG A 521 24.66 -38.42 3.52
C ARG A 521 26.16 -38.41 3.28
N LYS A 522 26.84 -37.28 3.52
CA LYS A 522 28.29 -37.18 3.38
C LYS A 522 29.01 -38.08 4.39
N GLU A 523 28.61 -38.03 5.66
CA GLU A 523 29.20 -38.86 6.72
C GLU A 523 28.99 -40.37 6.47
N GLU A 524 27.82 -40.77 5.96
CA GLU A 524 27.59 -42.16 5.56
C GLU A 524 28.53 -42.56 4.42
N GLN A 525 28.70 -41.72 3.39
CA GLN A 525 29.57 -42.01 2.26
C GLN A 525 31.05 -42.09 2.68
N GLU A 526 31.51 -41.14 3.50
CA GLU A 526 32.86 -41.16 4.09
C GLU A 526 33.07 -42.41 4.96
N SER A 527 32.08 -42.80 5.77
CA SER A 527 32.15 -44.01 6.58
C SER A 527 32.22 -45.27 5.73
N ARG A 528 31.51 -45.32 4.59
CA ARG A 528 31.57 -46.43 3.62
C ARG A 528 32.94 -46.52 2.96
N ASP A 529 33.52 -45.38 2.59
CA ASP A 529 34.85 -45.34 1.98
C ASP A 529 35.96 -45.70 2.98
N GLN A 530 35.84 -45.27 4.24
CA GLN A 530 36.73 -45.70 5.32
C GLN A 530 36.56 -47.19 5.68
N ALA A 531 35.32 -47.71 5.64
CA ALA A 531 35.04 -49.11 5.93
C ALA A 531 35.66 -50.06 4.90
N LYS A 532 35.82 -49.64 3.63
CA LYS A 532 36.55 -50.41 2.60
C LYS A 532 38.02 -50.68 2.98
N GLY A 533 38.62 -49.85 3.83
CA GLY A 533 40.00 -49.99 4.29
C GLY A 533 40.17 -50.57 5.71
N ALA A 534 39.09 -50.88 6.42
CA ALA A 534 39.13 -51.30 7.82
C ALA A 534 38.91 -52.81 7.99
N TRP A 535 39.85 -53.52 8.61
CA TRP A 535 39.82 -54.98 8.80
C TRP A 535 38.73 -55.46 9.77
N PHE A 536 38.27 -54.63 10.73
CA PHE A 536 37.22 -55.02 11.68
C PHE A 536 36.39 -53.81 12.14
N GLY A 537 35.06 -53.96 12.21
CA GLY A 537 34.14 -52.97 12.80
C GLY A 537 33.67 -51.82 11.90
N GLY A 538 34.08 -51.77 10.62
CA GLY A 538 33.64 -50.74 9.67
C GLY A 538 32.14 -50.80 9.34
N GLU A 539 31.59 -52.01 9.20
CA GLU A 539 30.19 -52.23 8.83
C GLU A 539 29.20 -51.70 9.89
N ARG A 540 29.49 -51.91 11.18
CA ARG A 540 28.66 -51.35 12.28
C ARG A 540 28.64 -49.83 12.30
N ARG A 541 29.75 -49.16 11.92
CA ARG A 541 29.83 -47.69 11.84
C ARG A 541 29.01 -47.16 10.68
N VAL A 542 29.07 -47.84 9.53
CA VAL A 542 28.25 -47.51 8.35
C VAL A 542 26.76 -47.69 8.68
N GLU A 543 26.38 -48.79 9.35
CA GLU A 543 25.01 -49.04 9.75
C GLU A 543 24.49 -47.94 10.69
N ALA A 544 25.26 -47.55 11.71
CA ALA A 544 24.88 -46.46 12.61
C ALA A 544 24.66 -45.13 11.87
N LYS A 545 25.57 -44.77 10.95
CA LYS A 545 25.42 -43.55 10.12
C LYS A 545 24.26 -43.63 9.14
N SER A 546 23.93 -44.83 8.66
CA SER A 546 22.75 -45.04 7.82
C SER A 546 21.45 -44.86 8.61
N LEU A 547 21.40 -45.25 9.89
CA LEU A 547 20.26 -45.03 10.78
C LEU A 547 20.09 -43.53 11.09
N ASP A 548 21.19 -42.81 11.34
CA ASP A 548 21.17 -41.36 11.53
C ASP A 548 20.63 -40.64 10.29
N ARG A 549 21.05 -41.03 9.08
CA ARG A 549 20.48 -40.48 7.84
C ARG A 549 18.98 -40.74 7.75
N ARG A 550 18.54 -41.97 8.00
CA ARG A 550 17.11 -42.34 7.95
C ARG A 550 16.28 -41.54 8.95
N ARG A 551 16.82 -41.25 10.14
CA ARG A 551 16.17 -40.38 11.14
C ARG A 551 15.90 -38.99 10.57
N TRP A 552 16.91 -38.36 9.97
CA TRP A 552 16.75 -37.01 9.40
C TRP A 552 15.87 -36.99 8.16
N GLU A 553 15.92 -38.02 7.30
CA GLU A 553 15.01 -38.15 6.15
C GLU A 553 13.56 -38.36 6.57
N ALA A 554 13.32 -39.10 7.68
CA ALA A 554 11.98 -39.23 8.24
C ALA A 554 11.46 -37.89 8.78
N GLU A 555 12.32 -37.10 9.43
CA GLU A 555 11.95 -35.77 9.91
C GLU A 555 11.64 -34.80 8.77
N ASP A 556 12.44 -34.81 7.70
CA ASP A 556 12.20 -34.02 6.49
C ASP A 556 10.85 -34.37 5.85
N ALA A 557 10.52 -35.66 5.76
CA ALA A 557 9.24 -36.12 5.24
C ALA A 557 8.04 -35.68 6.11
N ILE A 558 8.18 -35.73 7.43
CA ILE A 558 7.14 -35.25 8.37
C ILE A 558 6.94 -33.74 8.20
N LEU A 559 8.03 -32.99 8.07
CA LEU A 559 8.00 -31.54 7.90
C LEU A 559 7.34 -31.14 6.59
N GLU A 560 7.69 -31.77 5.46
CA GLU A 560 7.08 -31.50 4.16
C GLU A 560 5.57 -31.75 4.17
N ASP A 561 5.12 -32.82 4.83
CA ASP A 561 3.69 -33.09 4.97
C ASP A 561 2.98 -32.05 5.87
N ARG A 562 3.64 -31.59 6.94
CA ARG A 562 3.12 -30.52 7.81
C ARG A 562 3.03 -29.19 7.06
N ILE A 563 4.07 -28.81 6.31
CA ILE A 563 4.06 -27.60 5.46
C ILE A 563 2.91 -27.68 4.47
N ARG A 564 2.74 -28.81 3.77
CA ARG A 564 1.63 -28.99 2.81
C ARG A 564 0.26 -28.79 3.44
N ARG A 565 0.08 -29.22 4.69
CA ARG A 565 -1.18 -29.05 5.43
C ARG A 565 -1.42 -27.60 5.86
N LEU A 566 -0.38 -26.89 6.28
CA LEU A 566 -0.48 -25.52 6.80
C LEU A 566 -0.45 -24.44 5.71
N PHE A 567 0.16 -24.74 4.56
CA PHE A 567 0.39 -23.77 3.49
C PHE A 567 -0.87 -23.04 3.00
N PRO A 568 -2.04 -23.71 2.79
CA PRO A 568 -3.26 -23.01 2.39
C PRO A 568 -3.79 -22.01 3.43
N LEU A 569 -3.51 -22.24 4.73
CA LEU A 569 -3.89 -21.33 5.81
C LEU A 569 -2.99 -20.09 5.81
N LEU A 570 -1.70 -20.27 5.51
CA LEU A 570 -0.71 -19.20 5.47
C LEU A 570 -0.90 -18.29 4.24
N GLU A 571 -1.14 -18.84 3.05
CA GLU A 571 -1.36 -18.05 1.82
C GLU A 571 -2.66 -17.23 1.84
N GLY A 572 -3.70 -17.72 2.50
CA GLY A 572 -4.97 -16.99 2.64
C GLY A 572 -4.88 -15.76 3.55
N GLU A 573 -3.81 -15.65 4.32
CA GLU A 573 -3.60 -14.62 5.35
C GLU A 573 -2.44 -13.67 5.03
N SER A 574 -1.42 -14.18 4.37
CA SER A 574 -0.29 -13.41 3.83
C SER A 574 -0.66 -13.01 2.40
N GLY A 575 -1.35 -11.88 2.23
CA GLY A 575 -1.45 -11.25 0.91
C GLY A 575 -0.05 -11.20 0.29
N LEU A 576 0.10 -11.79 -0.90
CA LEU A 576 1.30 -11.92 -1.75
C LEU A 576 2.62 -11.28 -1.26
N ASP A 577 3.11 -11.68 -0.08
CA ASP A 577 4.44 -11.34 0.46
C ASP A 577 5.58 -12.07 -0.29
N LEU A 578 5.29 -12.60 -1.49
CA LEU A 578 6.22 -13.35 -2.33
C LEU A 578 7.34 -12.49 -2.95
N LEU A 579 7.46 -11.21 -2.56
CA LEU A 579 8.41 -10.25 -3.13
C LEU A 579 9.34 -9.58 -2.11
N ALA A 580 9.30 -9.96 -0.83
CA ALA A 580 10.33 -9.60 0.14
C ALA A 580 11.20 -10.84 0.45
N PRO A 581 12.31 -11.07 -0.26
CA PRO A 581 13.36 -11.93 0.28
C PRO A 581 13.93 -11.21 1.51
N ASN A 582 14.41 -11.96 2.50
CA ASN A 582 15.14 -11.49 3.71
C ASN A 582 14.35 -11.49 5.04
N SER A 583 13.39 -12.40 5.23
CA SER A 583 12.84 -12.71 6.56
C SER A 583 13.70 -13.69 7.37
N SER A 584 14.81 -14.18 6.83
CA SER A 584 15.82 -14.91 7.61
C SER A 584 17.02 -14.01 7.86
N LEU A 585 17.55 -14.00 9.09
CA LEU A 585 18.76 -13.24 9.45
C LEU A 585 20.03 -13.70 8.71
N PHE A 586 19.97 -14.85 8.03
CA PHE A 586 21.13 -15.53 7.44
C PHE A 586 20.83 -16.16 6.06
N VAL A 587 20.33 -15.36 5.12
CA VAL A 587 20.50 -15.65 3.68
C VAL A 587 21.54 -14.72 3.11
#